data_AF-A0A8B6F4Q2-F1
#
_entry.id   AF-A0A8B6F4Q2-F1
#
_cell.length_a   1.000
_cell.length_b   1.000
_cell.length_c   1.000
_cell.angle_alpha   90.00
_cell.angle_beta   90.00
_cell.angle_gamma   90.00
#
_symmetry.space_group_name_H-M   'P 1'
#
loop_
_entity.id
_entity.type
_entity.pdbx_description
1 polymer ?
#
loop_
_entity_poly.entity_id
_entity_poly.type
_entity_poly.pdbx_seq_one_letter_code
_entity_poly.pdbx_strand_id
1 'polypeptide(L)'
;MEKEVREIAKLYKENKPIEMTDADKEIFEATTNCHICGGELAGDKVRDHDHLTCKYRGAAHNQCNLDFQLPRHVPIVFHNLSGYDAHLFVSELGFGEGKINCIPNTDEKYISFSKEVDGALEMRFIDSYRFLPNSLETLAGNLTKEQFGTIKSALAIDMN
;
A
#
# COMPACT_ATOMS: atom_id res chain seq x y z
N MET A 1 6.55 12.63 -6.94
CA MET A 1 5.73 12.38 -5.73
C MET A 1 4.26 12.76 -5.89
N GLU A 2 3.81 14.03 -5.74
CA GLU A 2 2.37 14.35 -5.83
C GLU A 2 1.75 13.96 -7.19
N LYS A 3 2.44 14.22 -8.30
CA LYS A 3 1.98 13.83 -9.65
C LYS A 3 1.75 12.32 -9.78
N GLU A 4 2.72 11.51 -9.37
CA GLU A 4 2.61 10.03 -9.39
C GLU A 4 1.46 9.57 -8.50
N VAL A 5 1.30 10.15 -7.32
CA VAL A 5 0.22 9.79 -6.39
C VAL A 5 -1.14 10.15 -6.99
N ARG A 6 -1.25 11.27 -7.72
CA ARG A 6 -2.46 11.60 -8.49
C ARG A 6 -2.74 10.60 -9.61
N GLU A 7 -1.72 10.08 -10.28
CA GLU A 7 -1.87 9.03 -11.30
C GLU A 7 -2.35 7.72 -10.66
N ILE A 8 -1.78 7.32 -9.52
CA ILE A 8 -2.25 6.16 -8.74
C ILE A 8 -3.69 6.40 -8.25
N ALA A 9 -4.03 7.60 -7.80
CA ALA A 9 -5.38 7.94 -7.34
C ALA A 9 -6.44 7.77 -8.43
N LYS A 10 -6.08 7.97 -9.70
CA LYS A 10 -6.99 7.70 -10.83
C LYS A 10 -7.29 6.20 -10.95
N LEU A 11 -6.28 5.34 -10.80
CA LEU A 11 -6.46 3.88 -10.82
C LEU A 11 -7.42 3.42 -9.72
N TYR A 12 -7.33 3.99 -8.51
CA TYR A 12 -8.23 3.67 -7.39
C TYR A 12 -9.67 4.19 -7.55
N LYS A 13 -9.91 5.18 -8.43
CA LYS A 13 -11.26 5.74 -8.67
C LYS A 13 -12.04 4.99 -9.76
N GLU A 14 -11.37 4.20 -10.59
CA GLU A 14 -12.01 3.47 -11.69
C GLU A 14 -12.73 2.21 -11.16
N ASN A 15 -14.06 2.26 -11.07
CA ASN A 15 -14.89 1.07 -10.83
C ASN A 15 -14.94 0.20 -12.09
N LYS A 16 -13.99 -0.70 -12.24
CA LYS A 16 -13.98 -1.73 -13.27
C LYS A 16 -14.74 -2.98 -12.80
N PRO A 17 -15.45 -3.67 -13.71
CA PRO A 17 -16.10 -4.92 -13.37
C PRO A 17 -15.05 -5.99 -13.06
N ILE A 18 -15.40 -6.92 -12.18
CA ILE A 18 -14.55 -8.07 -11.85
C ILE A 18 -14.26 -8.92 -13.09
N GLU A 19 -13.00 -9.28 -13.28
CA GLU A 19 -12.56 -10.22 -14.31
C GLU A 19 -12.59 -11.64 -13.74
N MET A 20 -13.46 -12.47 -14.33
CA MET A 20 -13.61 -13.89 -13.99
C MET A 20 -13.65 -14.74 -15.24
N THR A 21 -12.83 -15.79 -15.27
CA THR A 21 -12.93 -16.88 -16.25
C THR A 21 -14.07 -17.84 -15.89
N ASP A 22 -14.45 -18.72 -16.80
CA ASP A 22 -15.46 -19.73 -16.50
C ASP A 22 -14.97 -20.75 -15.45
N ALA A 23 -13.68 -21.06 -15.45
CA ALA A 23 -13.05 -21.86 -14.39
C ALA A 23 -13.14 -21.18 -13.01
N ASP A 24 -12.97 -19.85 -12.94
CA ASP A 24 -13.10 -19.11 -11.67
C ASP A 24 -14.53 -19.19 -11.12
N LYS A 25 -15.53 -19.17 -11.99
CA LYS A 25 -16.94 -19.32 -11.57
C LYS A 25 -17.19 -20.73 -11.02
N GLU A 26 -16.66 -21.77 -11.66
CA GLU A 26 -16.76 -23.14 -11.17
C GLU A 26 -16.08 -23.30 -9.80
N ILE A 27 -14.87 -22.75 -9.64
CA ILE A 27 -14.14 -22.74 -8.37
C ILE A 27 -14.95 -22.00 -7.30
N PHE A 28 -15.49 -20.82 -7.62
CA PHE A 28 -16.31 -20.04 -6.70
C PHE A 28 -17.56 -20.82 -6.25
N GLU A 29 -18.22 -21.54 -7.15
CA GLU A 29 -19.39 -22.33 -6.79
C GLU A 29 -19.03 -23.54 -5.91
N ALA A 30 -17.93 -24.22 -6.19
CA ALA A 30 -17.45 -25.36 -5.41
C ALA A 30 -16.84 -24.98 -4.06
N THR A 31 -16.41 -23.73 -3.87
CA THR A 31 -15.70 -23.31 -2.66
C THR A 31 -16.64 -23.12 -1.48
N THR A 32 -16.35 -23.83 -0.39
CA THR A 32 -17.08 -23.77 0.89
C THR A 32 -16.39 -22.95 1.96
N ASN A 33 -15.12 -22.62 1.77
CA ASN A 33 -14.28 -21.95 2.76
C ASN A 33 -13.78 -20.60 2.27
N CYS A 34 -13.72 -19.62 3.15
CA CYS A 34 -13.17 -18.30 2.88
C CYS A 34 -11.67 -18.41 2.62
N HIS A 35 -11.19 -17.87 1.50
CA HIS A 35 -9.75 -17.88 1.19
C HIS A 35 -8.93 -16.93 2.08
N ILE A 36 -9.56 -15.98 2.77
CA ILE A 36 -8.91 -14.98 3.63
C ILE A 36 -8.68 -15.55 5.04
N CYS A 37 -9.75 -16.04 5.69
CA CYS A 37 -9.70 -16.51 7.08
C CYS A 37 -9.70 -18.04 7.22
N GLY A 38 -9.97 -18.78 6.14
CA GLY A 38 -10.09 -20.25 6.14
C GLY A 38 -11.42 -20.81 6.67
N GLY A 39 -12.27 -19.99 7.28
CA GLY A 39 -13.55 -20.40 7.87
C GLY A 39 -14.61 -20.79 6.84
N GLU A 40 -15.64 -21.52 7.26
CA GLU A 40 -16.76 -21.93 6.39
C GLU A 40 -17.63 -20.73 6.01
N LEU A 41 -18.03 -20.64 4.73
CA LEU A 41 -18.78 -19.50 4.18
C LEU A 41 -20.25 -19.49 4.61
N ALA A 42 -20.86 -20.66 4.87
CA ALA A 42 -22.21 -20.83 5.44
C ALA A 42 -23.32 -19.91 4.86
N GLY A 43 -23.23 -19.54 3.57
CA GLY A 43 -24.19 -18.66 2.89
C GLY A 43 -23.78 -17.18 2.77
N ASP A 44 -22.75 -16.72 3.49
CA ASP A 44 -22.13 -15.40 3.33
C ASP A 44 -20.97 -15.49 2.31
N LYS A 45 -21.29 -15.87 1.06
CA LYS A 45 -20.30 -16.11 0.00
C LYS A 45 -20.26 -14.93 -0.98
N VAL A 46 -19.20 -14.12 -0.90
CA VAL A 46 -18.93 -13.01 -1.83
C VAL A 46 -17.67 -13.27 -2.68
N ARG A 47 -17.56 -12.56 -3.80
CA ARG A 47 -16.42 -12.63 -4.73
C ARG A 47 -15.41 -11.54 -4.38
N ASP A 48 -14.28 -11.93 -3.83
CA ASP A 48 -13.16 -11.02 -3.62
C ASP A 48 -12.32 -10.89 -4.89
N HIS A 49 -11.82 -9.68 -5.14
CA HIS A 49 -10.97 -9.37 -6.28
C HIS A 49 -9.97 -8.28 -5.97
N ASP A 50 -8.87 -8.29 -6.71
CA ASP A 50 -7.86 -7.26 -6.64
C ASP A 50 -8.39 -5.95 -7.25
N HIS A 51 -8.33 -4.85 -6.51
CA HIS A 51 -8.92 -3.58 -6.94
C HIS A 51 -8.08 -2.83 -7.99
N LEU A 52 -6.82 -3.24 -8.21
CA LEU A 52 -5.93 -2.67 -9.23
C LEU A 52 -6.00 -3.46 -10.54
N THR A 53 -5.98 -4.79 -10.45
CA THR A 53 -5.97 -5.68 -11.62
C THR A 53 -7.36 -6.22 -11.99
N CYS A 54 -8.36 -6.03 -11.13
CA CYS A 54 -9.73 -6.53 -11.28
C CYS A 54 -9.87 -8.06 -11.27
N LYS A 55 -8.77 -8.80 -11.07
CA LYS A 55 -8.75 -10.26 -11.10
C LYS A 55 -9.36 -10.85 -9.84
N TYR A 56 -10.21 -11.86 -10.03
CA TYR A 56 -10.75 -12.66 -8.94
C TYR A 56 -9.64 -13.31 -8.10
N ARG A 57 -9.79 -13.23 -6.78
CA ARG A 57 -8.84 -13.80 -5.79
C ARG A 57 -9.41 -15.04 -5.12
N GLY A 58 -10.71 -15.03 -4.82
CA GLY A 58 -11.35 -16.16 -4.16
C GLY A 58 -12.72 -15.85 -3.58
N ALA A 59 -13.37 -16.90 -3.07
CA ALA A 59 -14.60 -16.75 -2.29
C ALA A 59 -14.23 -16.27 -0.88
N ALA A 60 -14.99 -15.32 -0.35
CA ALA A 60 -14.78 -14.78 0.98
C ALA A 60 -16.09 -14.51 1.71
N HIS A 61 -16.01 -14.36 3.04
CA HIS A 61 -17.08 -13.72 3.82
C HIS A 61 -17.20 -12.26 3.41
N ASN A 62 -18.39 -11.68 3.53
CA ASN A 62 -18.58 -10.27 3.22
C ASN A 62 -17.71 -9.38 4.11
N GLN A 63 -17.66 -9.69 5.40
CA GLN A 63 -16.81 -8.95 6.35
C GLN A 63 -15.32 -9.09 6.00
N CYS A 64 -14.84 -10.31 5.76
CA CYS A 64 -13.44 -10.52 5.38
C CYS A 64 -13.08 -9.78 4.09
N ASN A 65 -13.98 -9.75 3.10
CA ASN A 65 -13.80 -9.00 1.86
C ASN A 65 -13.72 -7.48 2.09
N LEU A 66 -14.59 -6.93 2.95
CA LEU A 66 -14.58 -5.51 3.30
C LEU A 66 -13.30 -5.11 4.05
N ASP A 67 -12.79 -5.98 4.92
CA ASP A 67 -11.57 -5.73 5.68
C ASP A 67 -10.30 -5.94 4.84
N PHE A 68 -10.35 -6.78 3.81
CA PHE A 68 -9.23 -7.11 2.92
C PHE A 68 -9.10 -6.13 1.74
N GLN A 69 -9.14 -4.84 2.07
CA GLN A 69 -8.95 -3.74 1.14
C GLN A 69 -7.51 -3.24 1.15
N LEU A 70 -7.05 -2.76 0.00
CA LEU A 70 -5.77 -2.06 -0.09
C LEU A 70 -5.85 -0.76 0.74
N PRO A 71 -4.78 -0.41 1.49
CA PRO A 71 -4.75 0.83 2.23
C PRO A 71 -4.97 2.03 1.31
N ARG A 72 -5.78 3.01 1.74
CA ARG A 72 -6.01 4.25 0.99
C ARG A 72 -4.87 5.27 1.14
N HIS A 73 -3.64 4.78 1.18
CA HIS A 73 -2.45 5.62 1.24
C HIS A 73 -1.29 5.01 0.47
N VAL A 74 -0.46 5.88 -0.11
CA VAL A 74 0.81 5.51 -0.76
C VAL A 74 1.93 5.73 0.26
N PRO A 75 2.64 4.68 0.70
CA PRO A 75 3.75 4.81 1.63
C PRO A 75 4.97 5.39 0.91
N ILE A 76 5.52 6.48 1.46
CA ILE A 76 6.76 7.11 1.02
C ILE A 76 7.78 6.86 2.13
N VAL A 77 8.69 5.93 1.86
CA VAL A 77 9.61 5.40 2.86
C VAL A 77 10.95 6.11 2.75
N PHE A 78 11.36 6.74 3.83
CA PHE A 78 12.69 7.32 4.00
C PHE A 78 13.39 6.60 5.15
N HIS A 79 14.72 6.48 5.08
CA HIS A 79 15.50 5.92 6.17
C HIS A 79 16.07 7.03 7.04
N ASN A 80 15.69 7.06 8.32
CA ASN A 80 16.03 8.09 9.30
C ASN A 80 15.44 9.48 8.99
N LEU A 81 14.19 9.49 8.49
CA LEU A 81 13.47 10.71 8.11
C LEU A 81 13.36 11.71 9.26
N SER A 82 12.98 11.22 10.45
CA SER A 82 12.80 12.07 11.63
C SER A 82 14.13 12.61 12.17
N GLY A 83 15.27 12.07 11.73
CA GLY A 83 16.60 12.49 12.18
C GLY A 83 17.22 13.62 11.36
N TYR A 84 16.73 13.85 10.13
CA TYR A 84 17.35 14.80 9.19
C TYR A 84 16.31 15.72 8.53
N ASP A 85 15.40 15.16 7.72
CA ASP A 85 14.73 15.93 6.66
C ASP A 85 13.23 16.18 6.89
N ALA A 86 12.63 15.58 7.93
CA ALA A 86 11.16 15.62 8.11
C ALA A 86 10.59 17.05 8.15
N HIS A 87 11.27 17.99 8.84
CA HIS A 87 10.80 19.36 9.00
C HIS A 87 10.74 20.14 7.67
N LEU A 88 11.67 19.88 6.75
CA LEU A 88 11.70 20.49 5.40
C LEU A 88 10.49 20.05 4.56
N PHE A 89 10.14 18.76 4.62
CA PHE A 89 8.99 18.24 3.90
C PHE A 89 7.67 18.74 4.47
N VAL A 90 7.51 18.75 5.80
CA VAL A 90 6.27 19.21 6.44
C VAL A 90 6.00 20.68 6.12
N SER A 91 7.02 21.54 6.13
CA SER A 91 6.85 22.95 5.74
C SER A 91 6.38 23.11 4.30
N GLU A 92 6.99 22.38 3.35
CA GLU A 92 6.64 22.48 1.94
C GLU A 92 5.24 21.93 1.66
N LEU A 93 4.90 20.80 2.28
CA LEU A 93 3.59 20.17 2.13
C LEU A 93 2.45 21.11 2.60
N GLY A 94 2.72 21.92 3.63
CA GLY A 94 1.80 22.90 4.22
C GLY A 94 1.36 24.03 3.30
N PHE A 95 2.10 24.33 2.23
CA PHE A 95 1.73 25.38 1.27
C PHE A 95 0.75 24.91 0.19
N GLY A 96 0.59 23.59 0.00
CA GLY A 96 -0.30 23.04 -1.02
C GLY A 96 -1.71 22.75 -0.52
N GLU A 97 -2.62 22.49 -1.46
CA GLU A 97 -3.98 22.03 -1.16
C GLU A 97 -3.97 20.60 -0.59
N GLY A 98 -4.98 20.27 0.22
CA GLY A 98 -5.16 18.95 0.84
C GLY A 98 -4.92 18.96 2.35
N LYS A 99 -5.58 18.05 3.06
CA LYS A 99 -5.45 17.93 4.52
C LYS A 99 -4.12 17.28 4.88
N ILE A 100 -3.40 17.87 5.82
CA ILE A 100 -2.20 17.27 6.41
C ILE A 100 -2.56 16.67 7.76
N ASN A 101 -2.24 15.38 7.94
CA ASN A 101 -2.34 14.70 9.21
C ASN A 101 -0.93 14.38 9.69
N CYS A 102 -0.61 14.70 10.94
CA CYS A 102 0.71 14.51 11.51
C CYS A 102 0.62 13.91 12.91
N ILE A 103 1.50 12.95 13.20
CA ILE A 103 1.72 12.39 14.54
C ILE A 103 3.08 12.91 15.03
N PRO A 104 3.12 14.05 15.74
CA PRO A 104 4.36 14.60 16.26
C PRO A 104 4.89 13.77 17.43
N ASN A 105 6.21 13.72 17.57
CA ASN A 105 6.91 13.22 18.76
C ASN A 105 7.51 14.40 19.55
N THR A 106 8.22 15.28 18.84
CA THR A 106 8.72 16.56 19.34
C THR A 106 8.53 17.63 18.26
N ASP A 107 8.82 18.90 18.57
CA ASP A 107 8.68 20.01 17.61
C ASP A 107 9.51 19.82 16.33
N GLU A 108 10.58 19.04 16.39
CA GLU A 108 11.47 18.73 15.25
C GLU A 108 11.31 17.30 14.74
N LYS A 109 10.67 16.40 15.50
CA LYS A 109 10.59 14.97 15.19
C LYS A 109 9.16 14.52 15.03
N TYR A 110 8.85 14.01 13.85
CA TYR A 110 7.54 13.46 13.51
C TYR A 110 7.63 11.93 13.42
N ILE A 111 6.67 11.21 13.99
CA ILE A 111 6.57 9.74 13.90
C ILE A 111 6.09 9.35 12.50
N SER A 112 5.05 10.03 12.03
CA SER A 112 4.54 9.93 10.67
C SER A 112 3.79 11.21 10.34
N PHE A 113 3.83 11.62 9.08
CA PHE A 113 2.98 12.66 8.55
C PHE A 113 2.44 12.22 7.20
N SER A 114 1.29 12.76 6.84
CA SER A 114 0.62 12.42 5.60
C SER A 114 -0.11 13.61 5.04
N LYS A 115 -0.23 13.63 3.71
CA LYS A 115 -0.96 14.66 2.97
C LYS A 115 -1.99 14.00 2.07
N GLU A 116 -3.23 14.45 2.18
CA GLU A 116 -4.31 14.01 1.31
C GLU A 116 -4.11 14.56 -0.11
N VAL A 117 -4.32 13.70 -1.10
CA VAL A 117 -4.24 14.03 -2.53
C VAL A 117 -5.61 13.76 -3.16
N ASP A 118 -6.22 14.80 -3.72
CA ASP A 118 -7.48 14.78 -4.47
C ASP A 118 -8.65 14.03 -3.78
N GLY A 119 -8.71 14.12 -2.44
CA GLY A 119 -9.78 13.55 -1.61
C GLY A 119 -9.88 12.02 -1.63
N ALA A 120 -8.85 11.32 -2.12
CA ALA A 120 -8.95 9.89 -2.45
C ALA A 120 -7.88 9.02 -1.81
N LEU A 121 -6.62 9.48 -1.84
CA LEU A 121 -5.45 8.79 -1.30
C LEU A 121 -4.64 9.73 -0.42
N GLU A 122 -4.01 9.18 0.61
CA GLU A 122 -3.01 9.91 1.39
C GLU A 122 -1.59 9.56 0.92
N MET A 123 -0.72 10.54 0.76
CA MET A 123 0.73 10.33 0.76
C MET A 123 1.18 10.17 2.20
N ARG A 124 1.67 9.01 2.60
CA ARG A 124 2.10 8.76 3.99
C ARG A 124 3.60 8.60 4.08
N PHE A 125 4.25 9.49 4.80
CA PHE A 125 5.68 9.46 5.03
C PHE A 125 6.00 8.58 6.23
N ILE A 126 6.93 7.64 6.02
CA ILE A 126 7.30 6.62 7.00
C ILE A 126 8.82 6.63 7.19
N ASP A 127 9.25 6.68 8.45
CA ASP A 127 10.65 6.50 8.82
C ASP A 127 10.96 5.01 9.03
N SER A 128 11.66 4.40 8.07
CA SER A 128 12.04 2.98 8.17
C SER A 128 13.01 2.68 9.32
N TYR A 129 13.79 3.67 9.78
CA TYR A 129 14.74 3.49 10.89
C TYR A 129 14.04 3.12 12.20
N ARG A 130 12.76 3.49 12.36
CA ARG A 130 11.93 3.11 13.52
C ARG A 130 11.60 1.62 13.57
N PHE A 131 11.65 0.94 12.44
CA PHE A 131 11.41 -0.50 12.32
C PHE A 131 12.73 -1.28 12.24
N LEU A 132 13.74 -0.68 11.61
CA LEU A 132 15.05 -1.28 11.36
C LEU A 132 16.15 -0.33 11.85
N PRO A 133 16.50 -0.36 13.15
CA PRO A 133 17.38 0.64 13.78
C PRO A 133 18.86 0.33 13.53
N ASN A 134 19.26 0.21 12.27
CA ASN A 134 20.64 -0.01 11.84
C ASN A 134 20.95 0.87 10.62
N SER A 135 22.23 1.08 10.32
CA SER A 135 22.61 1.81 9.11
C SER A 135 22.18 1.05 7.85
N LEU A 136 21.97 1.78 6.76
CA LEU A 136 21.72 1.17 5.45
C LEU A 136 22.84 0.21 5.04
N GLU A 137 24.09 0.48 5.41
CA GLU A 137 25.23 -0.42 5.17
C GLU A 137 25.05 -1.78 5.86
N THR A 138 24.71 -1.77 7.15
CA THR A 138 24.45 -3.00 7.90
C THR A 138 23.24 -3.76 7.33
N LEU A 139 22.16 -3.04 6.99
CA LEU A 139 20.96 -3.65 6.42
C LEU A 139 21.25 -4.25 5.04
N ALA A 140 21.99 -3.56 4.17
CA ALA A 140 22.40 -4.07 2.87
C ALA A 140 23.35 -5.26 2.99
N GLY A 141 24.25 -5.25 3.99
CA GLY A 141 25.17 -6.35 4.26
C GLY A 141 24.48 -7.65 4.71
N ASN A 142 23.27 -7.56 5.28
CA ASN A 142 22.47 -8.72 5.68
C ASN A 142 21.66 -9.34 4.53
N LEU A 143 21.61 -8.70 3.35
CA LEU A 143 20.86 -9.22 2.21
C LEU A 143 21.64 -10.34 1.50
N THR A 144 20.94 -11.42 1.15
CA THR A 144 21.50 -12.50 0.34
C THR A 144 21.55 -12.10 -1.14
N LYS A 145 22.42 -12.74 -1.93
CA LYS A 145 22.52 -12.49 -3.39
C LYS A 145 21.20 -12.66 -4.13
N GLU A 146 20.33 -13.55 -3.66
CA GLU A 146 18.99 -13.78 -4.23
C GLU A 146 18.05 -12.60 -3.94
N GLN A 147 18.10 -12.03 -2.73
CA GLN A 147 17.30 -10.86 -2.34
C GLN A 147 17.68 -9.59 -3.15
N PHE A 148 18.94 -9.49 -3.60
CA PHE A 148 19.35 -8.42 -4.52
C PHE A 148 18.73 -8.55 -5.93
N GLY A 149 18.31 -9.74 -6.35
CA GLY A 149 17.69 -9.97 -7.67
C GLY A 149 16.33 -9.25 -7.80
N THR A 150 15.56 -9.20 -6.73
CA THR A 150 14.28 -8.47 -6.66
C THR A 150 14.47 -6.95 -6.79
N ILE A 151 15.53 -6.40 -6.19
CA ILE A 151 15.85 -4.97 -6.28
C ILE A 151 16.26 -4.58 -7.71
N LYS A 152 17.07 -5.41 -8.38
CA LYS A 152 17.50 -5.16 -9.76
C LYS A 152 16.35 -5.19 -10.76
N SER A 153 15.39 -6.11 -10.58
CA SER A 153 14.22 -6.19 -11.45
C SER A 153 13.25 -5.02 -11.26
N ALA A 154 13.09 -4.52 -10.02
CA ALA A 154 12.29 -3.33 -9.75
C ALA A 154 12.92 -2.05 -10.31
N LEU A 155 14.24 -1.86 -10.13
CA LEU A 155 14.95 -0.66 -10.61
C LEU A 155 15.19 -0.66 -12.14
N ALA A 156 15.18 -1.82 -12.79
CA ALA A 156 15.33 -1.92 -14.25
C ALA A 156 14.06 -1.46 -15.01
N ILE A 157 12.92 -1.29 -14.33
CA ILE A 157 11.68 -0.80 -14.94
C ILE A 157 11.72 0.72 -15.13
N ASP A 158 12.51 1.45 -14.35
CA ASP A 158 12.61 2.93 -14.38
C ASP A 158 13.70 3.47 -15.33
N MET A 159 14.31 2.61 -16.16
CA MET A 159 15.42 2.98 -17.07
C MET A 159 15.10 2.88 -18.57
N ASN A 160 13.82 2.79 -18.98
CA ASN A 160 13.40 2.82 -20.39
C ASN A 160 12.37 3.91 -20.67
#